data_AF-A0A661QBV0-F1
#
_entry.id   AF-A0A661QBV0-F1
#
_cell.length_a   1.000
_cell.length_b   1.000
_cell.length_c   1.000
_cell.angle_alpha   90.00
_cell.angle_beta   90.00
_cell.angle_gamma   90.00
#
_symmetry.space_group_name_H-M   'P 1'
#
loop_
_entity.id
_entity.type
_entity.pdbx_description
1 polymer ?
#
loop_
_entity_poly.entity_id
_entity_poly.type
_entity_poly.pdbx_seq_one_letter_code
_entity_poly.pdbx_strand_id
1 'polypeptide(L)'
;NQANTGFCIGYYGAPFDGTFTGDIEPLSVILARSNQLNLRKQTEFIGNSECYVIDAIGQDGKYTIWIDPKHGYNIVQAEVEKTGHDLVYGERMGDVSAMPITGFKFSIKNVKLEQIQGYWIPMEGDFFLETTRGDTISRTKRHHKRTSIELNPDFAKIGAFIPNIPNGTNILIMETPSIKYIWQDGKPVTYVDQSFLDVLDTEIEQLKTNVKAEPARPTEKKTEVPRDESAIITDKQPDTRADTMETQQEVASKSASSLVPVFLLIGLLIIGVIGLVVFHQRRRSNNAKT
;
A
#
# COMPACT_ATOMS: atom_id res chain seq x y z
N ASN A 1 0.45 0.46 18.21
CA ASN A 1 1.47 -0.24 17.41
C ASN A 1 0.81 -0.93 16.23
N GLN A 2 0.57 -0.21 15.14
CA GLN A 2 0.26 -0.85 13.86
C GLN A 2 1.57 -1.49 13.40
N ALA A 3 1.69 -2.80 13.60
CA ALA A 3 2.76 -3.56 12.99
C ALA A 3 2.62 -3.34 11.49
N ASN A 4 3.69 -2.83 10.87
CA ASN A 4 3.82 -2.74 9.43
C ASN A 4 3.81 -4.20 8.95
N THR A 5 2.63 -4.77 8.66
CA THR A 5 2.48 -6.12 8.14
C THR A 5 3.04 -6.09 6.74
N GLY A 6 4.36 -6.27 6.66
CA GLY A 6 5.10 -6.37 5.41
C GLY A 6 4.34 -7.33 4.52
N PHE A 7 3.76 -6.76 3.48
CA PHE A 7 3.02 -7.45 2.46
C PHE A 7 3.83 -8.67 1.98
N CYS A 8 3.44 -9.88 2.39
CA CYS A 8 4.07 -11.13 1.97
C CYS A 8 3.73 -11.48 0.49
N ILE A 9 3.48 -10.46 -0.34
CA ILE A 9 3.01 -10.60 -1.73
C ILE A 9 4.11 -11.21 -2.63
N GLY A 10 5.36 -11.24 -2.19
CA GLY A 10 6.49 -11.68 -3.01
C GLY A 10 6.69 -13.20 -3.09
N TYR A 11 6.35 -13.96 -2.05
CA TYR A 11 6.66 -15.40 -2.01
C TYR A 11 5.44 -16.24 -2.40
N TYR A 12 5.44 -16.81 -3.61
CA TYR A 12 4.35 -17.65 -4.09
C TYR A 12 4.11 -18.92 -3.27
N GLY A 13 5.08 -19.36 -2.46
CA GLY A 13 4.93 -20.50 -1.56
C GLY A 13 4.34 -20.15 -0.18
N ALA A 14 4.01 -18.89 0.09
CA ALA A 14 3.40 -18.46 1.35
C ALA A 14 2.14 -19.25 1.77
N PRO A 15 1.31 -19.79 0.85
CA PRO A 15 0.17 -20.62 1.23
C PRO A 15 0.55 -21.91 1.97
N PHE A 16 1.77 -22.44 1.77
CA PHE A 16 2.29 -23.55 2.56
C PHE A 16 2.57 -23.17 4.02
N ASP A 17 2.78 -21.89 4.29
CA ASP A 17 3.02 -21.34 5.62
C ASP A 17 1.72 -20.76 6.22
N GLY A 18 0.57 -21.07 5.61
CA GLY A 18 -0.74 -20.66 6.09
C GLY A 18 -1.09 -19.19 5.82
N THR A 19 -0.45 -18.53 4.85
CA THR A 19 -0.88 -17.19 4.40
C THR A 19 -1.36 -17.26 2.96
N PHE A 20 -2.66 -17.10 2.71
CA PHE A 20 -3.22 -17.27 1.37
C PHE A 20 -3.21 -16.00 0.55
N THR A 21 -3.33 -16.16 -0.77
CA THR A 21 -3.43 -15.00 -1.67
C THR A 21 -4.68 -14.20 -1.30
N GLY A 22 -4.56 -12.88 -1.23
CA GLY A 22 -5.64 -12.00 -0.78
C GLY A 22 -5.70 -11.79 0.73
N ASP A 23 -4.88 -12.46 1.52
CA ASP A 23 -4.79 -12.26 2.96
C ASP A 23 -3.56 -11.42 3.33
N ILE A 24 -3.68 -10.65 4.43
CA ILE A 24 -2.57 -9.88 5.02
C ILE A 24 -2.07 -10.48 6.34
N GLU A 25 -2.78 -11.49 6.84
CA GLU A 25 -2.48 -12.14 8.11
C GLU A 25 -2.42 -13.66 7.93
N PRO A 26 -1.73 -14.37 8.84
CA PRO A 26 -1.76 -15.83 8.87
C PRO A 26 -3.17 -16.37 9.10
N LEU A 27 -3.47 -17.52 8.51
CA LEU A 27 -4.74 -18.22 8.61
C LEU A 27 -5.17 -18.45 10.06
N SER A 28 -4.24 -18.74 10.98
CA SER A 28 -4.56 -18.92 12.40
C SER A 28 -5.20 -17.68 13.02
N VAL A 29 -4.78 -16.48 12.64
CA VAL A 29 -5.35 -15.21 13.10
C VAL A 29 -6.73 -15.00 12.45
N ILE A 30 -6.84 -15.25 11.14
CA ILE A 30 -8.10 -15.13 10.39
C ILE A 30 -9.18 -16.06 10.97
N LEU A 31 -8.84 -17.33 11.23
CA LEU A 31 -9.77 -18.29 11.82
C LEU A 31 -10.19 -17.87 13.24
N ALA A 32 -9.27 -17.37 14.05
CA ALA A 32 -9.56 -16.93 15.42
C ALA A 32 -10.53 -15.73 15.49
N ARG A 33 -10.54 -14.86 14.45
CA ARG A 33 -11.46 -13.72 14.34
C ARG A 33 -12.72 -13.99 13.52
N SER A 34 -12.88 -15.21 13.01
CA SER A 34 -14.04 -15.55 12.19
C SER A 34 -15.33 -15.49 13.01
N ASN A 35 -16.43 -15.07 12.36
CA ASN A 35 -17.74 -14.99 13.02
C ASN A 35 -18.33 -16.37 13.26
N GLN A 36 -17.98 -17.33 12.40
CA GLN A 36 -18.37 -18.73 12.50
C GLN A 36 -17.14 -19.58 12.25
N LEU A 37 -16.82 -20.45 13.21
CA LEU A 37 -15.73 -21.41 13.13
C LEU A 37 -16.27 -22.79 13.53
N ASN A 38 -16.19 -23.76 12.63
CA ASN A 38 -16.71 -25.10 12.85
C ASN A 38 -15.67 -26.15 12.45
N LEU A 39 -15.27 -26.97 13.42
CA LEU A 39 -14.58 -28.22 13.15
C LEU A 39 -15.63 -29.29 12.79
N ARG A 40 -15.57 -29.85 11.58
CA ARG A 40 -16.49 -30.92 11.18
C ARG A 40 -16.33 -32.13 12.10
N LYS A 41 -17.44 -32.80 12.40
CA LYS A 41 -17.44 -34.01 13.27
C LYS A 41 -16.75 -35.19 12.60
N GLN A 42 -16.81 -35.27 11.29
CA GLN A 42 -16.19 -36.32 10.49
C GLN A 42 -14.91 -35.78 9.86
N THR A 43 -13.88 -36.60 9.92
CA THR A 43 -12.64 -36.43 9.17
C THR A 43 -12.87 -36.75 7.70
N GLU A 44 -12.01 -36.23 6.84
CA GLU A 44 -12.02 -36.52 5.41
C GLU A 44 -10.66 -37.02 4.95
N PHE A 45 -10.65 -37.99 4.03
CA PHE A 45 -9.40 -38.49 3.46
C PHE A 45 -8.94 -37.59 2.32
N ILE A 46 -7.74 -37.02 2.47
CA ILE A 46 -7.01 -36.34 1.39
C ILE A 46 -5.82 -37.23 1.02
N GLY A 47 -5.94 -37.90 -0.13
CA GLY A 47 -5.02 -38.97 -0.49
C GLY A 47 -5.07 -40.12 0.52
N ASN A 48 -3.94 -40.39 1.18
CA ASN A 48 -3.81 -41.47 2.18
C ASN A 48 -3.89 -40.98 3.63
N SER A 49 -4.20 -39.70 3.85
CA SER A 49 -4.24 -39.12 5.19
C SER A 49 -5.66 -38.72 5.59
N GLU A 50 -6.00 -39.07 6.83
CA GLU A 50 -7.26 -38.71 7.46
C GLU A 50 -7.10 -37.31 8.08
N CYS A 51 -7.85 -36.34 7.55
CA CYS A 51 -7.67 -34.93 7.86
C CYS A 51 -8.85 -34.38 8.65
N TYR A 52 -8.56 -33.46 9.58
CA TYR A 52 -9.57 -32.60 10.17
C TYR A 52 -10.00 -31.54 9.18
N VAL A 53 -11.30 -31.23 9.15
CA VAL A 53 -11.86 -30.22 8.25
C VAL A 53 -12.43 -29.08 9.06
N ILE A 54 -11.91 -27.87 8.82
CA ILE A 54 -12.36 -26.64 9.45
C ILE A 54 -13.09 -25.80 8.42
N ASP A 55 -14.34 -25.46 8.71
CA ASP A 55 -15.10 -24.45 7.98
C ASP A 55 -15.08 -23.15 8.78
N ALA A 56 -14.80 -22.02 8.12
CA ALA A 56 -14.89 -20.71 8.74
C ALA A 56 -15.53 -19.67 7.82
N ILE A 57 -16.27 -18.74 8.41
CA ILE A 57 -16.88 -17.59 7.74
C ILE A 57 -16.61 -16.35 8.58
N GLY A 58 -16.01 -15.33 7.98
CA GLY A 58 -15.69 -14.06 8.63
C GLY A 58 -15.64 -12.91 7.64
N GLN A 59 -15.09 -11.77 8.09
CA GLN A 59 -14.90 -10.59 7.23
C GLN A 59 -13.89 -10.85 6.10
N ASP A 60 -13.01 -11.85 6.25
CA ASP A 60 -12.04 -12.24 5.24
C ASP A 60 -12.60 -13.26 4.22
N GLY A 61 -13.90 -13.56 4.26
CA GLY A 61 -14.56 -14.53 3.40
C GLY A 61 -14.77 -15.90 4.05
N LYS A 62 -14.99 -16.90 3.20
CA LYS A 62 -15.27 -18.29 3.56
C LYS A 62 -14.07 -19.18 3.30
N TYR A 63 -13.75 -20.02 4.28
CA TYR A 63 -12.61 -20.92 4.27
C TYR A 63 -13.08 -22.35 4.53
N THR A 64 -12.51 -23.30 3.80
CA THR A 64 -12.55 -24.73 4.11
C THR A 64 -11.12 -25.25 4.10
N ILE A 65 -10.64 -25.79 5.23
CA ILE A 65 -9.24 -26.14 5.43
C ILE A 65 -9.13 -27.60 5.89
N TRP A 66 -8.27 -28.37 5.24
CA TRP A 66 -7.96 -29.75 5.63
C TRP A 66 -6.58 -29.79 6.29
N ILE A 67 -6.57 -30.22 7.54
CA ILE A 67 -5.38 -30.29 8.39
C ILE A 67 -5.03 -31.75 8.65
N ASP A 68 -3.78 -32.11 8.39
CA ASP A 68 -3.27 -33.46 8.56
C ASP A 68 -2.63 -33.65 9.95
N PRO A 69 -3.31 -34.31 10.91
CA PRO A 69 -2.77 -34.50 12.25
C PRO A 69 -1.57 -35.47 12.29
N LYS A 70 -1.44 -36.40 11.33
CA LYS A 70 -0.34 -37.38 11.31
C LYS A 70 0.98 -36.74 10.90
N HIS A 71 0.91 -35.67 10.11
CA HIS A 71 2.07 -34.98 9.58
C HIS A 71 2.22 -33.58 10.18
N GLY A 72 2.04 -33.45 11.49
CA GLY A 72 2.34 -32.22 12.23
C GLY A 72 1.33 -31.09 12.06
N TYR A 73 0.06 -31.41 11.77
CA TYR A 73 -1.02 -30.43 11.57
C TYR A 73 -0.77 -29.47 10.40
N ASN A 74 -0.11 -29.94 9.35
CA ASN A 74 0.07 -29.18 8.12
C ASN A 74 -1.24 -29.07 7.32
N ILE A 75 -1.38 -27.97 6.59
CA ILE A 75 -2.47 -27.77 5.62
C ILE A 75 -2.16 -28.59 4.38
N VAL A 76 -3.01 -29.58 4.08
CA VAL A 76 -2.83 -30.44 2.90
C VAL A 76 -3.81 -30.11 1.77
N GLN A 77 -4.88 -29.39 2.08
CA GLN A 77 -5.80 -28.81 1.13
C GLN A 77 -6.47 -27.58 1.73
N ALA A 78 -6.77 -26.58 0.89
CA ALA A 78 -7.51 -25.39 1.30
C ALA A 78 -8.38 -24.88 0.16
N GLU A 79 -9.54 -24.34 0.50
CA GLU A 79 -10.44 -23.62 -0.40
C GLU A 79 -10.87 -22.32 0.27
N VAL A 80 -10.75 -21.21 -0.46
CA VAL A 80 -11.08 -19.86 -0.01
C VAL A 80 -11.98 -19.22 -1.04
N GLU A 81 -13.08 -18.64 -0.59
CA GLU A 81 -14.01 -17.88 -1.41
C GLU A 81 -14.26 -16.53 -0.74
N LYS A 82 -14.05 -15.45 -1.50
CA LYS A 82 -14.34 -14.07 -1.06
C LYS A 82 -15.22 -13.41 -2.10
N THR A 83 -16.26 -12.73 -1.66
CA THR A 83 -17.27 -12.05 -2.49
C THR A 83 -17.80 -10.79 -1.80
N GLY A 84 -18.47 -9.92 -2.54
CA GLY A 84 -19.22 -8.81 -1.94
C GLY A 84 -18.33 -7.87 -1.12
N HIS A 85 -18.52 -7.84 0.20
CA HIS A 85 -17.81 -6.96 1.14
C HIS A 85 -16.65 -7.63 1.89
N ASP A 86 -16.25 -8.84 1.49
CA ASP A 86 -15.13 -9.54 2.09
C ASP A 86 -13.81 -8.79 1.86
N LEU A 87 -12.85 -8.97 2.76
CA LEU A 87 -11.54 -8.33 2.69
C LEU A 87 -10.60 -9.05 1.72
N VAL A 88 -9.98 -8.30 0.82
CA VAL A 88 -8.86 -8.71 -0.03
C VAL A 88 -7.73 -7.72 0.18
N TYR A 89 -6.58 -8.22 0.62
CA TYR A 89 -5.41 -7.43 0.99
C TYR A 89 -5.70 -6.36 2.07
N GLY A 90 -6.63 -6.67 2.99
CA GLY A 90 -7.03 -5.77 4.07
C GLY A 90 -8.08 -4.72 3.67
N GLU A 91 -8.46 -4.67 2.40
CA GLU A 91 -9.44 -3.73 1.87
C GLU A 91 -10.72 -4.45 1.47
N ARG A 92 -11.87 -3.78 1.60
CA ARG A 92 -13.13 -4.36 1.15
C ARG A 92 -13.11 -4.53 -0.37
N MET A 93 -13.48 -5.72 -0.80
CA MET A 93 -13.72 -6.00 -2.20
C MET A 93 -14.74 -4.99 -2.77
N GLY A 94 -14.46 -4.44 -3.95
CA GLY A 94 -15.29 -3.37 -4.55
C GLY A 94 -14.79 -1.93 -4.30
N ASP A 95 -14.11 -1.66 -3.19
CA ASP A 95 -13.89 -0.27 -2.74
C ASP A 95 -12.67 0.40 -3.38
N VAL A 96 -11.71 -0.39 -3.90
CA VAL A 96 -10.40 0.13 -4.32
C VAL A 96 -10.02 -0.40 -5.70
N SER A 97 -10.05 0.49 -6.71
CA SER A 97 -9.52 0.37 -8.08
C SER A 97 -10.54 0.85 -9.13
N ALA A 98 -10.04 1.37 -10.26
CA ALA A 98 -10.86 1.62 -11.46
C ALA A 98 -11.48 0.34 -12.04
N MET A 99 -10.92 -0.84 -11.71
CA MET A 99 -11.46 -2.16 -12.00
C MET A 99 -11.43 -3.00 -10.72
N PRO A 100 -12.45 -2.89 -9.86
CA PRO A 100 -12.48 -3.61 -8.59
C PRO A 100 -12.60 -5.12 -8.82
N ILE A 101 -11.97 -5.88 -7.93
CA ILE A 101 -12.25 -7.31 -7.81
C ILE A 101 -13.65 -7.43 -7.22
N THR A 102 -14.49 -8.31 -7.78
CA THR A 102 -15.86 -8.58 -7.33
C THR A 102 -16.09 -10.04 -6.94
N GLY A 103 -15.11 -10.90 -7.23
CA GLY A 103 -15.09 -12.29 -6.78
C GLY A 103 -13.65 -12.80 -6.74
N PHE A 104 -13.39 -13.67 -5.77
CA PHE A 104 -12.06 -14.22 -5.53
C PHE A 104 -12.20 -15.66 -5.03
N LYS A 105 -11.57 -16.61 -5.72
CA LYS A 105 -11.50 -18.00 -5.29
C LYS A 105 -10.05 -18.45 -5.31
N PHE A 106 -9.58 -19.00 -4.21
CA PHE A 106 -8.25 -19.56 -4.10
C PHE A 106 -8.33 -21.00 -3.59
N SER A 107 -7.45 -21.87 -4.07
CA SER A 107 -7.33 -23.21 -3.51
C SER A 107 -5.91 -23.75 -3.61
N ILE A 108 -5.59 -24.66 -2.70
CA ILE A 108 -4.37 -25.47 -2.69
C ILE A 108 -4.79 -26.93 -2.69
N LYS A 109 -4.20 -27.74 -3.55
CA LYS A 109 -4.43 -29.19 -3.63
C LYS A 109 -3.11 -29.93 -3.87
N ASN A 110 -3.15 -31.25 -3.76
CA ASN A 110 -2.01 -32.14 -4.03
C ASN A 110 -0.74 -31.79 -3.23
N VAL A 111 -0.90 -31.35 -1.98
CA VAL A 111 0.25 -31.00 -1.14
C VAL A 111 1.05 -32.25 -0.79
N LYS A 112 2.35 -32.24 -1.08
CA LYS A 112 3.30 -33.28 -0.67
C LYS A 112 4.10 -32.79 0.51
N LEU A 113 4.10 -33.60 1.58
CA LEU A 113 4.84 -33.35 2.79
C LEU A 113 6.10 -34.23 2.82
N GLU A 114 7.21 -33.67 3.28
CA GLU A 114 8.45 -34.42 3.52
C GLU A 114 8.93 -34.18 4.95
N GLN A 115 9.56 -35.20 5.55
CA GLN A 115 10.14 -35.06 6.87
C GLN A 115 11.60 -34.59 6.77
N ILE A 116 11.88 -33.38 7.24
CA ILE A 116 13.19 -32.74 7.19
C ILE A 116 13.61 -32.41 8.62
N GLN A 117 14.71 -33.02 9.09
CA GLN A 117 15.22 -32.89 10.46
C GLN A 117 14.14 -33.10 11.55
N GLY A 118 13.24 -34.07 11.32
CA GLY A 118 12.17 -34.41 12.26
C GLY A 118 10.86 -33.62 12.08
N TYR A 119 10.85 -32.56 11.28
CA TYR A 119 9.67 -31.74 11.01
C TYR A 119 9.01 -32.14 9.68
N TRP A 120 7.68 -32.18 9.66
CA TRP A 120 6.93 -32.33 8.41
C TRP A 120 6.79 -30.98 7.72
N ILE A 121 7.27 -30.88 6.49
CA ILE A 121 7.29 -29.64 5.73
C ILE A 121 6.56 -29.84 4.40
N PRO A 122 5.63 -28.95 4.02
CA PRO A 122 5.07 -28.92 2.67
C PRO A 122 6.14 -28.53 1.65
N MET A 123 6.38 -29.42 0.70
CA MET A 123 7.43 -29.29 -0.32
C MET A 123 6.87 -29.03 -1.71
N GLU A 124 5.66 -29.49 -2.03
CA GLU A 124 5.11 -29.40 -3.38
C GLU A 124 3.58 -29.31 -3.32
N GLY A 125 2.96 -28.66 -4.30
CA GLY A 125 1.51 -28.51 -4.35
C GLY A 125 1.03 -27.66 -5.51
N ASP A 126 -0.26 -27.76 -5.80
CA ASP A 126 -0.93 -27.06 -6.88
C ASP A 126 -1.83 -25.95 -6.34
N PHE A 127 -1.65 -24.74 -6.86
CA PHE A 127 -2.44 -23.58 -6.52
C PHE A 127 -3.36 -23.20 -7.67
N PHE A 128 -4.59 -22.84 -7.33
CA PHE A 128 -5.54 -22.25 -8.27
C PHE A 128 -6.06 -20.93 -7.71
N LEU A 129 -6.11 -19.92 -8.57
CA LEU A 129 -6.68 -18.61 -8.29
C LEU A 129 -7.63 -18.25 -9.42
N GLU A 130 -8.86 -17.88 -9.06
CA GLU A 130 -9.83 -17.24 -9.95
C GLU A 130 -10.19 -15.87 -9.37
N THR A 131 -10.16 -14.84 -10.20
CA THR A 131 -10.60 -13.50 -9.83
C THR A 131 -11.58 -12.97 -10.86
N THR A 132 -12.68 -12.38 -10.40
CA THR A 132 -13.68 -11.71 -11.23
C THR A 132 -13.51 -10.20 -11.09
N ARG A 133 -13.52 -9.49 -12.21
CA ARG A 133 -13.47 -8.01 -12.31
C ARG A 133 -14.46 -7.55 -13.38
N GLY A 134 -15.60 -7.02 -12.97
CA GLY A 134 -16.73 -6.79 -13.88
C GLY A 134 -17.13 -8.10 -14.58
N ASP A 135 -17.21 -8.08 -15.91
CA ASP A 135 -17.54 -9.28 -16.71
C ASP A 135 -16.32 -10.17 -17.03
N THR A 136 -15.12 -9.80 -16.56
CA THR A 136 -13.90 -10.54 -16.85
C THR A 136 -13.57 -11.51 -15.71
N ILE A 137 -13.37 -12.78 -16.08
CA ILE A 137 -12.86 -13.82 -15.17
C ILE A 137 -11.42 -14.16 -15.58
N SER A 138 -10.49 -14.00 -14.65
CA SER A 138 -9.10 -14.44 -14.80
C SER A 138 -8.85 -15.69 -13.97
N ARG A 139 -8.20 -16.70 -14.57
CA ARG A 139 -7.85 -17.96 -13.92
C ARG A 139 -6.36 -18.22 -14.03
N THR A 140 -5.74 -18.51 -12.89
CA THR A 140 -4.32 -18.84 -12.79
C THR A 140 -4.17 -20.19 -12.12
N LYS A 141 -3.44 -21.11 -12.76
CA LYS A 141 -2.99 -22.37 -12.17
C LYS A 141 -1.48 -22.30 -12.00
N ARG A 142 -0.97 -22.70 -10.85
CA ARG A 142 0.47 -22.76 -10.56
C ARG A 142 0.80 -24.08 -9.90
N HIS A 143 1.93 -24.64 -10.28
CA HIS A 143 2.58 -25.70 -9.53
C HIS A 143 3.74 -25.07 -8.76
N HIS A 144 3.81 -25.30 -7.46
CA HIS A 144 4.90 -24.81 -6.62
C HIS A 144 5.66 -25.97 -6.00
N LYS A 145 6.99 -25.87 -6.03
CA LYS A 145 7.90 -26.87 -5.46
C LYS A 145 9.08 -26.19 -4.78
N ARG A 146 9.31 -26.52 -3.51
CA ARG A 146 10.53 -26.25 -2.76
C ARG A 146 11.53 -27.36 -3.09
N THR A 147 12.75 -26.99 -3.49
CA THR A 147 13.78 -27.97 -3.90
C THR A 147 14.77 -28.29 -2.80
N SER A 148 14.94 -27.39 -1.83
CA SER A 148 15.82 -27.56 -0.67
C SER A 148 15.33 -26.67 0.47
N ILE A 149 15.45 -27.16 1.71
CA ILE A 149 15.15 -26.41 2.93
C ILE A 149 16.25 -26.69 3.94
N GLU A 150 16.87 -25.61 4.42
CA GLU A 150 17.75 -25.61 5.58
C GLU A 150 16.98 -24.93 6.72
N LEU A 151 16.60 -25.70 7.75
CA LEU A 151 15.75 -25.18 8.83
C LEU A 151 16.51 -24.27 9.81
N ASN A 152 17.81 -24.49 9.97
CA ASN A 152 18.67 -23.73 10.88
C ASN A 152 19.92 -23.24 10.13
N PRO A 153 19.77 -22.38 9.11
CA PRO A 153 20.90 -21.89 8.35
C PRO A 153 21.73 -20.94 9.23
N ASP A 154 23.05 -21.00 9.08
CA ASP A 154 23.94 -20.01 9.67
C ASP A 154 23.87 -18.71 8.85
N PHE A 155 22.88 -17.88 9.15
CA PHE A 155 22.62 -16.62 8.44
C PHE A 155 23.81 -15.67 8.44
N ALA A 156 24.64 -15.69 9.50
CA ALA A 156 25.84 -14.87 9.58
C ALA A 156 26.89 -15.35 8.58
N LYS A 157 27.11 -16.67 8.52
CA LYS A 157 28.06 -17.29 7.59
C LYS A 157 27.66 -17.10 6.13
N ILE A 158 26.37 -17.17 5.79
CA ILE A 158 25.90 -16.97 4.42
C ILE A 158 25.63 -15.49 4.07
N GLY A 159 25.77 -14.58 5.04
CA GLY A 159 25.57 -13.14 4.83
C GLY A 159 24.15 -12.78 4.37
N ALA A 160 23.12 -13.52 4.79
CA ALA A 160 21.77 -13.44 4.20
C ALA A 160 21.12 -12.04 4.25
N PHE A 161 21.50 -11.23 5.24
CA PHE A 161 20.94 -9.91 5.49
C PHE A 161 21.95 -8.77 5.25
N ILE A 162 23.05 -9.05 4.55
CA ILE A 162 24.02 -8.04 4.13
C ILE A 162 23.69 -7.68 2.68
N PRO A 163 23.08 -6.51 2.40
CA PRO A 163 22.69 -6.15 1.05
C PRO A 163 23.94 -6.00 0.16
N ASN A 164 24.05 -6.85 -0.86
CA ASN A 164 25.08 -6.73 -1.90
C ASN A 164 24.47 -6.06 -3.14
N ILE A 165 24.13 -4.78 -2.99
CA ILE A 165 23.48 -3.98 -4.03
C ILE A 165 24.54 -3.06 -4.65
N PRO A 166 24.74 -3.06 -5.98
CA PRO A 166 25.68 -2.16 -6.64
C PRO A 166 25.33 -0.69 -6.41
N ASN A 167 26.35 0.16 -6.26
CA ASN A 167 26.17 1.61 -6.23
C ASN A 167 25.46 2.11 -7.50
N GLY A 168 24.56 3.08 -7.34
CA GLY A 168 23.72 3.62 -8.41
C GLY A 168 22.44 2.82 -8.68
N THR A 169 22.20 1.69 -8.00
CA THR A 169 20.94 0.94 -8.14
C THR A 169 19.77 1.79 -7.65
N ASN A 170 18.70 1.90 -8.44
CA ASN A 170 17.49 2.61 -8.01
C ASN A 170 16.78 1.84 -6.89
N ILE A 171 16.41 2.55 -5.83
CA ILE A 171 15.70 2.02 -4.68
C ILE A 171 14.35 2.71 -4.56
N LEU A 172 13.31 1.90 -4.40
CA LEU A 172 11.97 2.36 -4.02
C LEU A 172 11.78 2.10 -2.53
N ILE A 173 11.46 3.15 -1.77
CA ILE A 173 11.06 3.04 -0.37
C ILE A 173 9.53 3.21 -0.34
N MET A 174 8.83 2.15 0.05
CA MET A 174 7.36 2.09 -0.03
C MET A 174 6.69 3.13 0.87
N GLU A 175 7.33 3.53 1.96
CA GLU A 175 6.86 4.58 2.87
C GLU A 175 6.96 5.99 2.25
N THR A 176 7.83 6.19 1.25
CA THR A 176 8.02 7.47 0.55
C THR A 176 8.14 7.24 -0.96
N PRO A 177 7.10 6.74 -1.63
CA PRO A 177 7.20 6.28 -3.02
C PRO A 177 7.43 7.44 -4.01
N SER A 178 7.14 8.68 -3.61
CA SER A 178 7.38 9.88 -4.41
C SER A 178 8.84 10.34 -4.41
N ILE A 179 9.67 9.82 -3.50
CA ILE A 179 11.09 10.18 -3.41
C ILE A 179 11.89 9.07 -4.10
N LYS A 180 12.69 9.47 -5.10
CA LYS A 180 13.63 8.56 -5.76
C LYS A 180 14.84 8.35 -4.86
N TYR A 181 15.22 7.10 -4.63
CA TYR A 181 16.46 6.76 -3.93
C TYR A 181 17.38 5.97 -4.84
N ILE A 182 18.65 6.02 -4.49
CA ILE A 182 19.76 5.39 -5.17
C ILE A 182 20.59 4.68 -4.08
N TRP A 183 21.04 3.46 -4.33
CA TRP A 183 21.92 2.76 -3.41
C TRP A 183 23.33 3.30 -3.54
N GLN A 184 23.93 3.73 -2.43
CA GLN A 184 25.27 4.28 -2.41
C GLN A 184 25.95 3.94 -1.08
N ASP A 185 27.09 3.26 -1.16
CA ASP A 185 27.96 2.95 -0.03
C ASP A 185 27.23 2.23 1.12
N GLY A 186 26.44 1.22 0.73
CA GLY A 186 25.74 0.33 1.66
C GLY A 186 24.42 0.88 2.23
N LYS A 187 23.89 1.99 1.68
CA LYS A 187 22.62 2.57 2.11
C LYS A 187 21.86 3.25 0.98
N PRO A 188 20.53 3.40 1.09
CA PRO A 188 19.78 4.27 0.19
C PRO A 188 20.09 5.74 0.49
N VAL A 189 20.36 6.51 -0.55
CA VAL A 189 20.48 7.98 -0.51
C VAL A 189 19.47 8.57 -1.49
N THR A 190 18.96 9.76 -1.20
CA THR A 190 18.03 10.44 -2.11
C THR A 190 18.71 10.74 -3.44
N TYR A 191 18.08 10.35 -4.54
CA TYR A 191 18.53 10.75 -5.87
C TYR A 191 18.12 12.21 -6.09
N VAL A 192 19.10 13.08 -6.20
CA VAL A 192 18.89 14.48 -6.60
C VAL A 192 19.39 14.61 -8.03
N ASP A 193 18.48 14.97 -8.94
CA ASP A 193 18.86 15.24 -10.31
C ASP A 193 19.69 16.53 -10.35
N GLN A 194 20.98 16.41 -10.67
CA GLN A 194 21.87 17.56 -10.71
C GLN A 194 21.40 18.61 -11.71
N SER A 195 20.79 18.19 -12.84
CA SER A 195 20.26 19.14 -13.82
C SER A 195 19.12 19.99 -13.24
N PHE A 196 18.33 19.45 -12.32
CA PHE A 196 17.30 20.19 -11.61
C PHE A 196 17.91 21.20 -10.62
N LEU A 197 18.98 20.83 -9.91
CA LEU A 197 19.72 21.77 -9.06
C LEU A 197 20.34 22.91 -9.87
N ASP A 198 20.91 22.61 -11.04
CA ASP A 198 21.54 23.62 -11.91
C ASP A 198 20.50 24.64 -12.43
N VAL A 199 19.27 24.17 -12.72
CA VAL A 199 18.14 25.05 -13.07
C VAL A 199 17.76 25.95 -11.90
N LEU A 200 17.64 25.39 -10.69
CA LEU A 200 17.32 26.16 -9.48
C LEU A 200 18.39 27.23 -9.20
N ASP A 201 19.67 26.88 -9.31
CA ASP A 201 20.77 27.82 -9.11
C ASP A 201 20.73 28.94 -10.16
N THR A 202 20.43 28.60 -11.41
CA THR A 202 20.27 29.58 -12.50
C THR A 202 19.11 30.56 -12.22
N GLU A 203 17.95 30.05 -11.78
CA GLU A 203 16.79 30.89 -11.44
C GLU A 203 17.09 31.80 -10.23
N ILE A 204 17.79 31.30 -9.21
CA ILE A 204 18.20 32.08 -8.04
C ILE A 204 19.11 33.25 -8.46
N GLU A 205 20.07 33.03 -9.36
CA GLU A 205 20.96 34.09 -9.84
C GLU A 205 20.22 35.12 -10.72
N GLN A 206 19.25 34.70 -11.53
CA GLN A 206 18.38 35.61 -12.28
C GLN A 206 17.54 36.49 -11.34
N LEU A 207 16.97 35.92 -10.27
CA LEU A 207 16.22 36.68 -9.27
C LEU A 207 17.09 37.70 -8.54
N LYS A 208 18.31 37.33 -8.14
CA LYS A 208 19.26 38.28 -7.53
C LYS A 208 19.61 39.45 -8.45
N THR A 209 19.76 39.18 -9.75
CA THR A 209 20.08 40.20 -10.74
C THR A 209 18.91 41.15 -10.94
N ASN A 210 17.68 40.64 -10.99
CA ASN A 210 16.47 41.43 -11.18
C ASN A 210 16.14 42.32 -9.97
N VAL A 211 16.37 41.87 -8.74
CA VAL A 211 16.17 42.68 -7.52
C VAL A 211 17.14 43.87 -7.47
N LYS A 212 18.35 43.72 -8.01
CA LYS A 212 19.34 44.81 -8.05
C LYS A 212 19.05 45.83 -9.16
N ALA A 213 18.23 45.46 -10.13
CA ALA A 213 17.88 46.27 -11.28
C ALA A 213 16.54 47.00 -11.12
N GLU A 214 15.82 46.85 -10.00
CA GLU A 214 14.62 47.65 -9.75
C GLU A 214 15.04 49.11 -9.49
N PRO A 215 14.84 50.04 -10.45
CA PRO A 215 15.17 51.43 -10.24
C PRO A 215 14.31 51.96 -9.10
N ALA A 216 14.91 52.77 -8.22
CA ALA A 216 14.25 53.38 -7.06
C ALA A 216 12.82 53.78 -7.43
N ARG A 217 11.85 53.02 -6.90
CA ARG A 217 10.44 53.27 -7.13
C ARG A 217 10.21 54.74 -6.76
N PRO A 218 9.77 55.61 -7.69
CA PRO A 218 9.53 57.01 -7.38
C PRO A 218 8.58 57.03 -6.21
N THR A 219 8.94 57.81 -5.18
CA THR A 219 8.21 57.93 -3.93
C THR A 219 6.79 58.37 -4.25
N GLU A 220 5.90 57.39 -4.41
CA GLU A 220 4.51 57.64 -4.76
C GLU A 220 3.90 58.30 -3.53
N LYS A 221 3.64 59.60 -3.67
CA LYS A 221 3.00 60.43 -2.66
C LYS A 221 1.73 59.69 -2.23
N LYS A 222 1.70 59.26 -0.97
CA LYS A 222 0.57 58.59 -0.35
C LYS A 222 -0.62 59.54 -0.36
N THR A 223 -1.41 59.50 -1.44
CA THR A 223 -2.72 60.13 -1.47
C THR A 223 -3.61 59.28 -0.59
N GLU A 224 -3.92 59.78 0.61
CA GLU A 224 -4.99 59.23 1.45
C GLU A 224 -6.28 59.19 0.61
N VAL A 225 -6.67 57.99 0.19
CA VAL A 225 -8.02 57.74 -0.29
C VAL A 225 -8.88 57.62 0.96
N PRO A 226 -9.91 58.46 1.14
CA PRO A 226 -10.86 58.34 2.23
C PRO A 226 -11.51 56.96 2.18
N ARG A 227 -11.48 56.26 3.31
CA ARG A 227 -12.16 54.99 3.51
C ARG A 227 -13.65 55.30 3.62
N ASP A 228 -14.40 55.13 2.53
CA ASP A 228 -15.85 55.16 2.55
C ASP A 228 -16.37 53.85 3.15
N GLU A 229 -16.72 53.91 4.43
CA GLU A 229 -17.45 52.87 5.16
C GLU A 229 -18.94 52.99 4.85
N SER A 230 -19.38 52.53 3.68
CA SER A 230 -20.83 52.41 3.42
C SER A 230 -21.16 51.31 2.39
N ALA A 231 -21.32 50.07 2.87
CA ALA A 231 -22.30 49.14 2.31
C ALA A 231 -22.43 47.90 3.22
N ILE A 232 -23.26 48.04 4.24
CA ILE A 232 -23.97 46.93 4.86
C ILE A 232 -25.02 46.48 3.84
N ILE A 233 -24.85 45.30 3.24
CA ILE A 233 -25.97 44.58 2.62
C ILE A 233 -26.14 43.28 3.39
N THR A 234 -27.05 43.38 4.35
CA THR A 234 -27.86 42.30 4.87
C THR A 234 -28.64 41.70 3.71
N ASP A 235 -28.47 40.41 3.40
CA ASP A 235 -29.50 39.71 2.65
C ASP A 235 -29.95 38.44 3.35
N LYS A 236 -31.26 38.34 3.41
CA LYS A 236 -32.03 37.46 4.28
C LYS A 236 -32.16 36.10 3.64
N GLN A 237 -31.92 35.09 4.45
CA GLN A 237 -32.45 33.74 4.30
C GLN A 237 -34.00 33.78 4.29
N PRO A 238 -34.65 33.04 3.39
CA PRO A 238 -35.93 32.42 3.69
C PRO A 238 -35.82 30.90 3.65
N ASP A 239 -36.22 30.30 4.77
CA ASP A 239 -36.67 28.92 4.83
C ASP A 239 -37.94 28.76 3.97
N THR A 240 -37.94 27.79 3.05
CA THR A 240 -39.18 27.09 2.68
C THR A 240 -38.90 25.61 2.47
N ARG A 241 -39.79 24.81 3.06
CA ARG A 241 -39.77 23.36 3.19
C ARG A 241 -40.72 22.74 2.15
N ALA A 242 -40.41 21.50 1.76
CA ALA A 242 -41.27 20.42 1.24
C ALA A 242 -41.58 20.30 -0.27
N ASP A 243 -41.20 19.12 -0.76
CA ASP A 243 -41.85 18.20 -1.71
C ASP A 243 -42.16 18.61 -3.16
N THR A 244 -41.48 17.98 -4.13
CA THR A 244 -42.00 16.89 -5.00
C THR A 244 -41.10 16.70 -6.24
N MET A 245 -41.06 15.46 -6.72
CA MET A 245 -40.33 14.86 -7.85
C MET A 245 -40.32 15.69 -9.15
N GLU A 246 -39.18 15.75 -9.85
CA GLU A 246 -39.02 15.30 -11.25
C GLU A 246 -37.57 15.45 -11.72
N THR A 247 -37.05 14.36 -12.31
CA THR A 247 -35.73 14.32 -12.96
C THR A 247 -35.83 15.00 -14.32
N GLN A 248 -35.24 16.18 -14.45
CA GLN A 248 -34.86 16.75 -15.75
C GLN A 248 -33.35 16.96 -15.80
N GLN A 249 -32.77 16.39 -16.86
CA GLN A 249 -31.38 16.46 -17.23
C GLN A 249 -31.17 17.75 -18.03
N GLU A 250 -30.49 18.73 -17.43
CA GLU A 250 -30.05 19.94 -18.12
C GLU A 250 -28.52 20.05 -18.09
N VAL A 251 -27.97 20.24 -19.28
CA VAL A 251 -26.55 20.42 -19.59
C VAL A 251 -26.19 21.87 -19.28
N ALA A 252 -25.25 22.10 -18.36
CA ALA A 252 -24.69 23.44 -18.12
C ALA A 252 -23.15 23.45 -18.10
N SER A 253 -22.66 24.52 -18.69
CA SER A 253 -21.32 24.86 -19.13
C SER A 253 -20.29 25.01 -18.01
N LYS A 254 -19.03 24.68 -18.35
CA LYS A 254 -17.84 24.99 -17.56
C LYS A 254 -17.63 26.51 -17.48
N SER A 255 -17.63 27.06 -16.27
CA SER A 255 -16.99 28.34 -15.97
C SER A 255 -15.56 28.10 -15.49
N ALA A 256 -14.60 28.76 -16.13
CA ALA A 256 -13.20 28.73 -15.72
C ALA A 256 -12.99 29.72 -14.57
N SER A 257 -12.80 29.22 -13.35
CA SER A 257 -12.39 30.02 -12.19
C SER A 257 -10.86 30.07 -12.11
N SER A 258 -10.31 31.28 -11.96
CA SER A 258 -8.86 31.53 -11.93
C SER A 258 -8.24 31.05 -10.61
N LEU A 259 -7.67 29.84 -10.61
CA LEU A 259 -6.96 29.21 -9.49
C LEU A 259 -5.51 29.70 -9.29
N VAL A 260 -5.19 30.95 -9.63
CA VAL A 260 -3.81 31.46 -9.56
C VAL A 260 -3.30 31.72 -8.12
N PRO A 261 -4.11 32.12 -7.10
CA PRO A 261 -3.53 32.43 -5.78
C PRO A 261 -3.27 31.19 -4.90
N VAL A 262 -3.85 30.02 -5.19
CA VAL A 262 -3.74 28.82 -4.34
C VAL A 262 -2.40 28.10 -4.56
N PHE A 263 -1.90 28.05 -5.80
CA PHE A 263 -0.62 27.38 -6.11
C PHE A 263 0.60 28.11 -5.51
N LEU A 264 0.55 29.44 -5.39
CA LEU A 264 1.63 30.23 -4.76
C LEU A 264 1.75 29.97 -3.25
N LEU A 265 0.62 29.81 -2.55
CA LEU A 265 0.61 29.51 -1.11
C LEU A 265 1.11 28.09 -0.83
N ILE A 266 0.78 27.11 -1.67
CA ILE A 266 1.29 25.74 -1.55
C ILE A 266 2.80 25.68 -1.82
N GLY A 267 3.29 26.42 -2.82
CA GLY A 267 4.72 26.51 -3.12
C GLY A 267 5.55 27.05 -1.96
N LEU A 268 5.09 28.12 -1.28
CA LEU A 268 5.80 28.71 -0.14
C LEU A 268 5.83 27.80 1.09
N LEU A 269 4.76 27.03 1.33
CA LEU A 269 4.72 26.04 2.42
C LEU A 269 5.72 24.90 2.18
N ILE A 270 5.83 24.41 0.94
CA ILE A 270 6.79 23.34 0.59
C ILE A 270 8.24 23.80 0.79
N ILE A 271 8.57 25.02 0.38
CA ILE A 271 9.92 25.60 0.58
C ILE A 271 10.23 25.75 2.07
N GLY A 272 9.27 26.21 2.88
CA GLY A 272 9.43 26.33 4.33
C GLY A 272 9.71 24.99 5.03
N VAL A 273 9.00 23.93 4.64
CA VAL A 273 9.19 22.58 5.22
C VAL A 273 10.54 22.01 4.81
N ILE A 274 10.96 22.14 3.54
CA ILE A 274 12.28 21.69 3.09
C ILE A 274 13.40 22.42 3.84
N GLY A 275 13.29 23.74 3.99
CA GLY A 275 14.26 24.55 4.74
C GLY A 275 14.41 24.10 6.20
N LEU A 276 13.28 23.77 6.86
CA LEU A 276 13.27 23.30 8.24
C LEU A 276 13.94 21.92 8.40
N VAL A 277 13.72 21.01 7.45
CA VAL A 277 14.34 19.68 7.44
C VAL A 277 15.85 19.78 7.23
N VAL A 278 16.31 20.58 6.27
CA VAL A 278 17.75 20.82 6.02
C VAL A 278 18.42 21.46 7.23
N PHE A 279 17.75 22.44 7.88
CA PHE A 279 18.26 23.07 9.09
C PHE A 279 18.44 22.06 10.24
N HIS A 280 17.45 21.18 10.46
CA HIS A 280 17.54 20.14 11.48
C HIS A 280 18.61 19.09 11.18
N GLN A 281 18.78 18.69 9.92
CA GLN A 281 19.85 17.76 9.53
C GLN A 281 21.24 18.37 9.75
N ARG A 282 21.44 19.64 9.39
CA ARG A 282 22.71 20.34 9.59
C ARG A 282 23.04 20.51 11.08
N ARG A 283 22.03 20.82 11.91
CA ARG A 283 22.20 20.92 13.37
C ARG A 283 22.59 19.58 14.00
N ARG A 284 22.01 18.46 13.55
CA ARG A 284 22.39 17.13 14.02
C ARG A 284 23.83 16.75 13.62
N SER A 285 24.26 17.09 12.41
CA SER A 285 25.62 16.83 11.93
C SER A 285 26.68 17.59 12.74
N ASN A 286 26.39 18.82 13.15
CA ASN A 286 27.32 19.61 13.96
C ASN A 286 27.45 19.10 15.40
N ASN A 287 26.36 18.61 16.00
CA ASN A 287 26.39 18.06 17.35
C ASN A 287 27.09 16.70 17.45
N ALA A 288 27.26 15.97 16.34
CA ALA A 288 27.96 14.69 16.31
C ALA A 288 29.49 14.83 16.25
N LYS A 289 30.02 16.06 16.12
CA LYS A 289 31.46 16.34 16.00
C LYS A 289 32.09 16.95 17.27
N THR A 290 31.33 17.03 18.35
CA THR A 290 31.76 17.43 19.70
C THR A 290 31.53 16.28 20.65
#